data_AF-A0A661W9E6-F1
#
_entry.id   AF-A0A661W9E6-F1
#
_cell.length_a   1.000
_cell.length_b   1.000
_cell.length_c   1.000
_cell.angle_alpha   90.00
_cell.angle_beta   90.00
_cell.angle_gamma   90.00
#
_symmetry.space_group_name_H-M   'P 1'
#
loop_
_entity.id
_entity.type
_entity.pdbx_description
1 polymer ?
#
loop_
_entity_poly.entity_id
_entity_poly.type
_entity_poly.pdbx_seq_one_letter_code
_entity_poly.pdbx_strand_id
1 'polypeptide(L)' 'MMVTDPIADMLTRIRNANMVRHEFVLIPWSKVKL' A
#
# COMPACT_ATOMS: atom_id res chain seq x y z
N MET A 1 -1.05 10.35 -12.12
CA MET A 1 -1.16 10.46 -10.65
C MET A 1 0.26 10.34 -10.10
N MET A 2 0.84 11.44 -9.64
CA MET A 2 2.19 11.43 -9.07
C MET A 2 2.08 10.87 -7.64
N VAL A 3 2.70 9.74 -7.35
CA VAL A 3 2.77 9.20 -5.99
C VAL A 3 3.78 10.07 -5.24
N THR A 4 3.29 11.08 -4.54
CA THR A 4 4.10 12.01 -3.75
C THR A 4 4.52 11.39 -2.41
N ASP A 5 3.72 10.47 -1.88
CA ASP A 5 4.01 9.75 -0.64
C ASP A 5 3.82 8.22 -0.84
N PRO A 6 4.91 7.48 -1.05
CA PRO A 6 4.88 6.03 -1.20
C PRO A 6 4.39 5.27 0.04
N ILE A 7 4.47 5.85 1.24
CA ILE A 7 4.01 5.23 2.49
C ILE A 7 2.49 5.42 2.62
N ALA A 8 1.99 6.62 2.35
CA ALA A 8 0.54 6.87 2.36
C ALA A 8 -0.20 6.01 1.32
N ASP A 9 0.37 5.83 0.12
CA ASP A 9 -0.17 4.91 -0.89
C ASP A 9 -0.21 3.46 -0.37
N MET A 10 0.86 3.02 0.31
CA MET A 10 0.94 1.68 0.90
C MET A 10 -0.16 1.45 1.95
N LEU A 11 -0.29 2.36 2.92
CA LEU A 11 -1.29 2.25 3.98
C LEU A 11 -2.72 2.27 3.40
N THR A 12 -2.94 3.07 2.36
CA THR A 12 -4.23 3.11 1.66
C THR A 12 -4.57 1.77 1.00
N ARG A 13 -3.60 1.11 0.36
CA ARG A 13 -3.78 -0.23 -0.23
C ARG A 13 -4.09 -1.28 0.83
N ILE A 14 -3.37 -1.28 1.95
CA ILE A 14 -3.61 -2.21 3.08
C ILE A 14 -5.01 -2.02 3.65
N ARG A 15 -5.40 -0.77 3.91
CA ARG A 15 -6.75 -0.43 4.43
C ARG A 15 -7.83 -0.96 3.50
N ASN A 16 -7.73 -0.66 2.21
CA ASN A 16 -8.74 -1.06 1.23
C ASN A 16 -8.83 -2.60 1.12
N ALA A 17 -7.71 -3.29 1.16
CA ALA A 17 -7.68 -4.75 1.16
C ALA A 17 -8.29 -5.37 2.43
N ASN A 18 -8.02 -4.78 3.60
CA ASN A 18 -8.64 -5.20 4.85
C ASN A 18 -10.16 -5.01 4.81
N MET A 19 -10.64 -3.89 4.24
CA MET A 19 -12.08 -3.63 4.09
C MET A 19 -12.81 -4.69 3.27
N VAL A 20 -12.16 -5.27 2.26
CA VAL A 20 -12.72 -6.34 1.42
C VAL A 20 -12.23 -7.74 1.83
N ARG A 21 -11.57 -7.86 2.98
CA ARG A 21 -11.06 -9.10 3.59
C ARG A 21 -10.09 -9.90 2.70
N HIS A 22 -9.21 -9.21 1.98
CA HIS A 22 -8.09 -9.88 1.33
C HIS A 22 -7.02 -10.29 2.35
N GLU A 23 -6.57 -11.54 2.29
CA GLU A 23 -5.55 -12.09 3.18
C GLU A 23 -4.14 -11.53 2.91
N PHE A 24 -3.87 -11.08 1.68
CA PHE A 24 -2.59 -10.50 1.29
C PHE A 24 -2.76 -9.36 0.28
N VAL A 25 -1.78 -8.45 0.28
CA VAL A 25 -1.73 -7.29 -0.62
C VAL A 25 -0.35 -7.16 -1.22
N LEU A 26 -0.27 -7.15 -2.55
CA LEU A 26 0.97 -6.88 -3.24
C LEU A 26 1.25 -5.37 -3.26
N ILE A 27 2.36 -4.97 -2.65
CA ILE A 27 2.84 -3.59 -2.61
C ILE A 27 4.16 -3.53 -3.38
N PRO A 28 4.36 -2.55 -4.28
CA PRO A 28 5.63 -2.40 -4.99
C PRO A 28 6.77 -2.05 -4.02
N TRP A 29 7.89 -2.75 -4.14
CA TRP A 29 9.07 -2.58 -3.29
C TRP A 29 9.69 -1.19 -3.46
N SER A 30 10.14 -0.58 -2.36
CA SER A 30 11.03 0.59 -2.39
C SER A 30 11.90 0.64 -1.14
N LYS A 31 13.09 1.25 -1.21
CA LYS A 31 14.01 1.43 -0.07
C LYS A 31 13.40 2.20 1.10
N VAL A 32 12.36 3.02 0.85
CA VAL A 32 11.64 3.80 1.87
C VAL A 32 10.62 2.93 2.62
N LYS A 33 10.22 1.79 2.06
CA LYS A 33 9.23 0.85 2.64
C LYS A 33 9.86 -0.32 3.40
N LEU A 34 11.20 -0.37 3.44
CA LEU A 34 11.99 -1.41 4.09
C LEU A 34 12.18 -1.03 5.57
#